data_AF-A0A1V5KRA6-F1
#
_entry.id   AF-A0A1V5KRA6-F1
#
_cell.length_a   1.000
_cell.length_b   1.000
_cell.length_c   1.000
_cell.angle_alpha   90.00
_cell.angle_beta   90.00
_cell.angle_gamma   90.00
#
_symmetry.space_group_name_H-M   'P 1'
#
loop_
_entity.id
_entity.type
_entity.pdbx_description
1 polymer ?
#
loop_
_entity_poly.entity_id
_entity_poly.type
_entity_poly.pdbx_seq_one_letter_code
_entity_poly.pdbx_strand_id
1 'polypeptide(L)'
;MKKRAALARALAMDPDILFCDEPSAGLDPIVAAGIDHLILKLHKAFKMTIVVVTHELASVFLIADRVALLHEGRVVFCGTLAELKSSEHPYVRQFLERRPDEQVPDSESYLKSLIG
;
A
#
# COMPACT_ATOMS: atom_id res chain seq x y z
N MET A 1 -2.17 -18.01 10.11
CA MET A 1 -1.34 -19.06 9.47
C MET A 1 -1.37 -19.05 7.95
N LYS A 2 -2.53 -18.88 7.28
CA LYS A 2 -2.66 -18.97 5.81
C LYS A 2 -1.65 -18.11 5.01
N LYS A 3 -1.47 -16.83 5.37
CA LYS A 3 -0.54 -15.92 4.66
C LYS A 3 0.94 -16.32 4.77
N ARG A 4 1.37 -16.83 5.92
CA ARG A 4 2.75 -17.34 6.10
C ARG A 4 3.02 -18.57 5.25
N ALA A 5 2.04 -19.47 5.09
CA ALA A 5 2.15 -20.61 4.19
C ALA A 5 2.22 -20.18 2.71
N ALA A 6 1.42 -19.18 2.31
CA ALA A 6 1.49 -18.63 0.96
C ALA A 6 2.86 -17.99 0.66
N LEU A 7 3.42 -17.26 1.63
CA LEU A 7 4.76 -16.69 1.52
C LEU A 7 5.84 -17.77 1.42
N ALA A 8 5.78 -18.81 2.27
CA ALA A 8 6.71 -19.93 2.19
C ALA A 8 6.65 -20.65 0.82
N ARG A 9 5.45 -20.80 0.25
CA ARG A 9 5.27 -21.36 -1.09
C ARG A 9 5.91 -20.48 -2.17
N ALA A 10 5.77 -19.16 -2.08
CA ALA A 10 6.40 -18.25 -3.03
C ALA A 10 7.92 -18.30 -2.96
N LEU A 11 8.48 -18.50 -1.76
CA LEU A 11 9.92 -18.63 -1.53
C LEU A 11 10.51 -19.99 -1.94
N ALA A 12 9.68 -21.03 -2.09
CA ALA A 12 10.16 -22.39 -2.35
C ALA A 12 10.95 -22.53 -3.66
N MET A 13 10.76 -21.60 -4.60
CA MET A 13 11.44 -21.57 -5.90
C MET A 13 12.70 -20.69 -5.92
N ASP A 14 13.12 -20.16 -4.77
CA ASP A 14 14.25 -19.22 -4.65
C ASP A 14 14.18 -18.04 -5.65
N PRO A 15 13.10 -17.23 -5.62
CA PRO A 15 12.87 -16.22 -6.64
C PRO A 15 13.78 -15.00 -6.46
N ASP A 16 14.24 -14.43 -7.58
CA ASP A 16 14.93 -13.12 -7.59
C ASP A 16 13.99 -11.96 -7.22
N ILE A 17 12.69 -12.10 -7.53
CA ILE A 17 11.65 -11.09 -7.32
C ILE A 17 10.42 -11.71 -6.66
N LEU A 18 9.96 -11.11 -5.57
CA LEU A 18 8.74 -11.48 -4.86
C LEU A 18 7.67 -10.39 -5.00
N PHE A 19 6.48 -10.78 -5.47
CA PHE A 19 5.29 -9.92 -5.50
C PHE A 19 4.37 -10.23 -4.32
N CYS A 20 4.01 -9.20 -3.56
CA CYS A 20 3.10 -9.28 -2.43
C CYS A 20 1.89 -8.39 -2.69
N ASP A 21 0.73 -9.00 -2.90
CA ASP A 21 -0.55 -8.29 -3.03
C ASP A 21 -1.27 -8.27 -1.68
N GLU A 22 -1.43 -7.07 -1.11
CA GLU A 22 -2.03 -6.79 0.20
C GLU A 22 -1.65 -7.81 1.32
N PRO A 23 -0.36 -7.93 1.66
CA PRO A 23 0.12 -8.95 2.60
C PRO A 23 -0.43 -8.77 4.02
N SER A 24 -0.79 -7.55 4.44
CA SER A 24 -1.37 -7.25 5.76
C SER A 24 -2.90 -7.27 5.80
N ALA A 25 -3.60 -7.28 4.67
CA ALA A 25 -5.07 -7.16 4.64
C ALA A 25 -5.82 -8.19 5.50
N GLY A 26 -6.82 -7.72 6.26
CA GLY A 26 -7.63 -8.56 7.14
C GLY A 26 -6.91 -9.07 8.40
N LEU A 27 -5.73 -8.51 8.73
CA LEU A 27 -5.02 -8.76 9.98
C LEU A 27 -5.21 -7.56 10.91
N ASP A 28 -5.13 -7.81 12.22
CA ASP A 28 -5.01 -6.72 13.19
C ASP A 28 -3.65 -6.00 13.04
N PRO A 29 -3.54 -4.74 13.51
CA PRO A 29 -2.32 -3.95 13.33
C PRO A 29 -1.04 -4.59 13.89
N ILE A 30 -1.13 -5.39 14.95
CA ILE A 30 0.05 -6.03 15.57
C ILE A 30 0.55 -7.16 14.67
N VAL A 31 -0.37 -7.99 14.18
CA VAL A 31 -0.01 -9.10 13.28
C VAL A 31 0.43 -8.58 11.90
N ALA A 32 -0.17 -7.49 11.41
CA ALA A 32 0.26 -6.79 10.19
C ALA A 32 1.73 -6.35 10.27
N ALA A 33 2.12 -5.66 11.35
CA ALA A 33 3.52 -5.26 11.59
C ALA A 33 4.47 -6.48 11.63
N GLY A 34 3.99 -7.61 12.17
CA GLY A 34 4.73 -8.87 12.16
C GLY A 34 4.99 -9.43 10.75
N ILE A 35 4.05 -9.24 9.82
CA ILE A 35 4.22 -9.60 8.40
C ILE A 35 5.21 -8.65 7.72
N ASP A 36 5.12 -7.35 7.97
CA ASP A 36 6.05 -6.37 7.37
C ASP A 36 7.50 -6.62 7.81
N HIS A 37 7.72 -6.91 9.09
CA HIS A 37 9.04 -7.31 9.59
C HIS A 37 9.53 -8.63 8.99
N LEU A 38 8.63 -9.56 8.67
CA LEU A 38 9.01 -10.80 7.99
C LEU A 38 9.47 -10.51 6.56
N ILE A 39 8.75 -9.66 5.83
CA ILE A 39 9.13 -9.22 4.47
C ILE A 39 10.53 -8.60 4.49
N LEU A 40 10.80 -7.69 5.42
CA LEU A 40 12.11 -7.07 5.59
C LEU A 40 13.23 -8.07 5.90
N LYS A 41 12.95 -9.08 6.72
CA LYS A 41 13.91 -10.15 7.02
C LYS A 41 14.24 -10.97 5.77
N LEU A 42 13.23 -11.29 4.97
CA LEU A 42 13.39 -12.05 3.72
C LEU A 42 14.20 -11.27 2.69
N HIS A 43 13.87 -9.99 2.48
CA HIS A 43 14.64 -9.10 1.62
C HIS A 43 16.13 -9.11 2.00
N LYS A 44 16.46 -8.96 3.28
CA LYS A 44 17.85 -8.96 3.75
C LYS A 44 18.55 -10.31 3.65
N ALA A 45 17.84 -11.39 3.97
CA ALA A 45 18.42 -12.73 4.00
C ALA A 45 18.71 -13.28 2.59
N PHE A 46 17.77 -13.08 1.66
CA PHE A 46 17.84 -13.64 0.31
C PHE A 46 18.32 -12.62 -0.73
N LYS A 47 18.49 -11.34 -0.37
CA LYS A 47 18.86 -10.24 -1.29
C LYS A 47 17.93 -10.12 -2.50
N MET A 48 16.68 -10.52 -2.35
CA MET A 48 15.67 -10.49 -3.40
C MET A 48 15.01 -9.12 -3.52
N THR A 49 14.52 -8.80 -4.72
CA THR A 49 13.65 -7.63 -4.92
C THR A 49 12.24 -7.95 -4.45
N ILE A 50 11.61 -7.05 -3.69
CA ILE A 50 10.22 -7.24 -3.23
C ILE A 50 9.37 -6.07 -3.71
N VAL A 51 8.26 -6.39 -4.36
CA VAL A 51 7.24 -5.42 -4.78
C VAL A 51 6.00 -5.68 -3.95
N VAL A 52 5.56 -4.66 -3.20
CA VAL A 52 4.38 -4.75 -2.33
C VAL A 52 3.31 -3.79 -2.82
N VAL A 53 2.10 -4.31 -3.00
CA VAL A 53 0.88 -3.52 -3.24
C VAL A 53 0.13 -3.42 -1.92
N THR A 54 -0.16 -2.19 -1.49
CA THR A 54 -0.90 -1.94 -0.25
C THR A 54 -1.52 -0.55 -0.26
N HIS A 55 -2.65 -0.40 0.42
CA HIS A 55 -3.26 0.89 0.76
C HIS A 55 -2.85 1.38 2.16
N GLU A 56 -2.06 0.59 2.91
CA GLU A 56 -1.65 0.89 4.28
C GLU A 56 -0.35 1.71 4.33
N LEU A 57 -0.48 3.01 4.61
CA LEU A 57 0.67 3.92 4.73
C LEU A 57 1.70 3.48 5.78
N ALA A 58 1.28 2.84 6.87
CA ALA A 58 2.20 2.36 7.91
C ALA A 58 3.18 1.32 7.35
N SER A 59 2.69 0.34 6.58
CA SER A 59 3.51 -0.64 5.90
C SER A 59 4.41 0.02 4.86
N VAL A 60 3.89 0.95 4.05
CA VAL A 60 4.68 1.70 3.06
C VAL A 60 5.89 2.38 3.72
N PHE A 61 5.68 3.09 4.82
CA PHE A 61 6.77 3.80 5.52
C PHE A 61 7.76 2.86 6.21
N LEU A 62 7.37 1.63 6.51
CA LEU A 62 8.23 0.64 7.16
C LEU A 62 9.06 -0.16 6.16
N ILE A 63 8.48 -0.55 5.02
CA ILE A 63 9.07 -1.55 4.12
C ILE A 63 9.71 -0.95 2.87
N ALA A 64 9.23 0.20 2.38
CA ALA A 64 9.51 0.64 1.01
C ALA A 64 10.78 1.50 0.93
N ASP A 65 11.73 1.09 0.08
CA ASP A 65 12.84 1.96 -0.34
C ASP A 65 12.36 3.01 -1.36
N ARG A 66 11.44 2.60 -2.24
CA ARG A 66 10.79 3.43 -3.26
C ARG A 66 9.30 3.13 -3.32
N VAL A 67 8.53 4.14 -3.70
CA VAL A 67 7.06 4.09 -3.78
C VAL A 67 6.63 4.56 -5.16
N ALA A 68 5.68 3.83 -5.74
CA ALA A 68 4.87 4.29 -6.85
C ALA A 68 3.43 4.49 -6.35
N LEU A 69 2.88 5.69 -6.52
CA LEU A 69 1.48 5.97 -6.22
C LEU A 69 0.68 5.94 -7.52
N LEU A 70 -0.42 5.16 -7.51
CA LEU A 70 -1.32 5.03 -8.63
C LEU A 70 -2.64 5.75 -8.35
N HIS A 71 -3.17 6.46 -9.34
CA HIS A 71 -4.49 7.07 -9.33
C HIS A 71 -5.09 7.01 -10.73
N GLU A 72 -6.36 6.59 -10.85
CA GLU A 72 -7.07 6.46 -12.14
C GLU A 72 -6.28 5.71 -13.23
N GLY A 73 -5.61 4.62 -12.84
CA GLY A 73 -4.81 3.80 -13.77
C GLY A 73 -3.49 4.44 -14.21
N ARG A 74 -3.09 5.57 -13.63
CA ARG A 74 -1.83 6.28 -13.94
C ARG A 74 -0.92 6.31 -12.73
N VAL A 75 0.39 6.21 -12.97
CA VAL A 75 1.40 6.47 -11.93
C VAL A 75 1.54 7.97 -11.75
N VAL A 76 1.00 8.50 -10.66
CA VAL A 76 1.03 9.93 -10.34
C VAL A 76 2.28 10.34 -9.57
N PHE A 77 2.98 9.38 -8.97
CA PHE A 77 4.26 9.59 -8.30
C PHE A 77 5.12 8.32 -8.38
N CYS A 78 6.43 8.47 -8.56
CA CYS A 78 7.40 7.39 -8.41
C CYS A 78 8.72 7.95 -7.87
N GLY A 79 9.16 7.50 -6.71
CA GLY A 79 10.33 8.06 -6.04
C GLY A 79 10.61 7.44 -4.68
N THR A 80 11.55 8.01 -3.95
CA THR A 80 11.86 7.65 -2.56
C THR A 80 10.78 8.14 -1.59
N LEU A 81 10.79 7.63 -0.35
CA LEU A 81 9.90 8.13 0.70
C LEU A 81 10.12 9.61 1.03
N ALA A 82 11.35 10.12 0.87
CA ALA A 82 11.65 11.53 1.09
C ALA A 82 10.97 12.41 0.03
N GLU A 83 11.12 12.05 -1.24
CA GLU A 83 10.48 12.73 -2.37
C GLU A 83 8.95 12.65 -2.29
N LEU A 84 8.41 11.53 -1.82
CA LEU A 84 6.96 11.35 -1.61
C LEU A 84 6.44 12.36 -0.59
N LYS A 85 7.13 12.52 0.53
CA LYS A 85 6.76 13.45 1.61
C LYS A 85 6.91 14.92 1.21
N SER A 86 7.86 15.23 0.33
CA SER A 86 8.06 16.59 -0.19
C SER A 86 7.19 16.92 -1.41
N SER A 87 6.52 15.94 -2.01
CA SER A 87 5.73 16.12 -3.24
C SER A 87 4.68 17.22 -3.11
N GLU A 88 4.61 18.09 -4.11
CA GLU A 88 3.58 19.14 -4.22
C GLU A 88 2.33 18.67 -4.99
N HIS A 89 2.33 17.43 -5.49
CA HIS A 89 1.21 16.89 -6.25
C HIS A 89 -0.05 16.82 -5.36
N PRO A 90 -1.18 17.47 -5.73
CA PRO A 90 -2.37 17.56 -4.88
C PRO A 90 -2.89 16.22 -4.39
N TYR A 91 -3.02 15.23 -5.29
CA TYR A 91 -3.47 13.88 -4.92
C TYR A 91 -2.50 13.16 -3.98
N VAL A 92 -1.18 13.32 -4.16
CA VAL A 92 -0.18 12.72 -3.25
C VAL A 92 -0.36 13.30 -1.85
N ARG A 93 -0.53 14.62 -1.74
CA ARG A 93 -0.80 15.30 -0.46
C ARG A 93 -2.09 14.81 0.18
N GLN A 94 -3.18 14.78 -0.58
CA GLN A 94 -4.47 14.28 -0.14
C GLN A 94 -4.38 12.84 0.41
N PHE A 95 -3.71 11.95 -0.32
CA PHE A 95 -3.50 10.55 0.06
C PHE A 95 -2.68 10.41 1.35
N LEU A 96 -1.57 11.13 1.46
CA LEU A 96 -0.70 11.09 2.65
C LEU A 96 -1.39 11.66 3.89
N GLU A 97 -2.19 12.70 3.72
CA GLU A 97 -2.94 13.34 4.80
C GLU A 97 -4.26 12.63 5.13
N ARG A 98 -4.59 11.57 4.37
CA ARG A 98 -5.83 10.79 4.52
C ARG A 98 -7.08 11.68 4.47
N ARG A 99 -7.05 12.71 3.62
CA ARG A 99 -8.21 13.57 3.40
C ARG A 99 -9.19 12.87 2.44
N PRO A 100 -10.49 12.82 2.77
CA PRO A 100 -11.49 12.31 1.83
C PRO A 100 -11.54 13.21 0.59
N ASP A 101 -12.10 12.70 -0.51
CA ASP A 101 -12.47 13.57 -1.63
C ASP A 101 -13.47 14.62 -1.13
N GLU A 102 -13.29 15.87 -1.59
CA GLU A 102 -14.35 16.87 -1.51
C GLU A 102 -15.47 16.48 -2.50
N GLN A 103 -16.24 15.46 -2.15
CA GLN A 103 -17.58 15.37 -2.67
C GLN A 103 -18.33 16.55 -2.05
N VAL A 104 -18.70 17.54 -2.85
CA VAL A 104 -19.86 18.38 -2.54
C VAL A 104 -21.05 17.46 -2.80
N PRO A 105 -21.73 16.88 -1.80
CA PRO A 105 -23.07 16.41 -2.07
C PRO A 105 -23.87 17.70 -2.19
N ASP A 106 -24.32 18.02 -3.39
CA ASP A 106 -25.56 18.77 -3.47
C ASP A 106 -26.58 17.93 -2.68
N SER A 107 -26.81 18.34 -1.44
CA SER A 107 -27.59 17.58 -0.47
C SER A 107 -28.99 17.37 -1.02
N GLU A 108 -29.47 18.28 -1.87
CA GLU A 108 -30.70 18.13 -2.64
C GLU A 108 -30.65 16.98 -3.65
N SER A 109 -29.57 16.83 -4.42
CA SER A 109 -29.43 15.77 -5.41
C SER A 109 -29.38 14.38 -4.77
N TYR A 110 -28.67 14.25 -3.64
CA TYR A 110 -28.65 13.00 -2.87
C TYR A 110 -30.03 12.69 -2.27
N LEU A 111 -30.70 13.69 -1.67
CA LEU A 111 -32.05 13.53 -1.14
C LEU A 111 -33.06 13.16 -2.22
N LYS A 112 -33.05 13.84 -3.38
CA LYS A 112 -33.92 13.53 -4.53
C LYS A 112 -33.75 12.10 -5.02
N SER A 113 -32.54 11.54 -5.02
CA SER A 113 -32.30 10.15 -5.41
C SER A 113 -32.89 9.12 -4.45
N LEU A 114 -33.13 9.50 -3.19
CA LEU A 114 -33.67 8.60 -2.15
C LEU A 114 -35.19 8.65 -2.03
N ILE A 115 -35.82 9.76 -2.40
CA ILE A 115 -37.28 9.95 -2.26
C ILE A 115 -38.07 9.75 -3.55
N GLY A 116 -37.40 9.58 -4.69
CA GLY A 116 -38.05 9.34 -6.00
C GLY A 116 -38.47 10.63 -6.70
#